data_AF-A0A3N9V276-F1
#
_entry.id   AF-A0A3N9V276-F1
#
_cell.length_a   1.000
_cell.length_b   1.000
_cell.length_c   1.000
_cell.angle_alpha   90.00
_cell.angle_beta   90.00
_cell.angle_gamma   90.00
#
_symmetry.space_group_name_H-M   'P 1'
#
loop_
_entity.id
_entity.type
_entity.pdbx_description
1 polymer ?
#
loop_
_entity_poly.entity_id
_entity_poly.type
_entity_poly.pdbx_seq_one_letter_code
_entity_poly.pdbx_strand_id
1 'polypeptide(L)'
;MFIMGPWDIAYLKTVTNDIEVMRGRQLLPGPSGCNFFYPDLVRKKVSSESNTAATIEMLLGPWQVLQFRHDNKLKVLFYYKNRGDYTDEFLYFIDYLADYQLLQNADEILVKFPNASQSCAGNFQKAIEEYAKIQGVQGLGKRLEKIKYESVTNIVTRFSELEIGMED
;
A
#
# COMPACT_ATOMS: atom_id res chain seq x y z
N MET A 1 1.09 23.23 -6.67
CA MET A 1 2.03 23.35 -5.54
C MET A 1 1.75 22.19 -4.61
N PHE A 2 2.73 21.33 -4.34
CA PHE A 2 2.58 20.24 -3.37
C PHE A 2 3.13 20.70 -2.02
N ILE A 3 2.33 20.57 -0.97
CA ILE A 3 2.73 20.89 0.40
C ILE A 3 2.73 19.58 1.18
N MET A 4 3.88 19.20 1.72
CA MET A 4 4.01 18.03 2.59
C MET A 4 3.89 18.47 4.04
N GLY A 5 2.83 18.03 4.70
CA GLY A 5 2.64 18.23 6.13
C GLY A 5 3.45 17.25 6.97
N PRO A 6 3.52 17.47 8.30
CA PRO A 6 4.19 16.55 9.22
C PRO A 6 3.69 15.11 9.11
N TRP A 7 2.39 14.92 8.83
CA TRP A 7 1.79 13.61 8.62
C TRP A 7 2.30 12.90 7.35
N ASP A 8 2.51 13.64 6.26
CA ASP A 8 3.05 13.09 5.02
C ASP A 8 4.49 12.62 5.24
N ILE A 9 5.30 13.42 5.93
CA ILE A 9 6.69 13.09 6.25
C ILE A 9 6.76 11.84 7.15
N ALA A 10 5.93 11.79 8.20
CA ALA A 10 5.88 10.64 9.09
C ALA A 10 5.47 9.37 8.34
N TYR A 11 4.45 9.46 7.47
CA TYR A 11 4.02 8.36 6.63
C TYR A 11 5.14 7.88 5.69
N LEU A 12 5.79 8.78 4.95
CA LEU A 12 6.89 8.42 4.03
C LEU A 12 8.07 7.78 4.78
N LYS A 13 8.40 8.28 5.97
CA LYS A 13 9.44 7.70 6.84
C LYS A 13 9.08 6.27 7.25
N THR A 14 7.84 6.02 7.68
CA THR A 14 7.37 4.67 8.00
C THR A 14 7.45 3.75 6.80
N VAL A 15 6.98 4.19 5.63
CA VAL A 15 7.02 3.39 4.40
C VAL A 15 8.46 3.02 4.04
N THR A 16 9.38 3.97 4.15
CA THR A 16 10.81 3.74 3.85
C THR A 16 11.40 2.69 4.80
N ASN A 17 11.18 2.83 6.10
CA ASN A 17 11.65 1.88 7.11
C ASN A 17 11.05 0.48 6.88
N ASP A 18 9.75 0.38 6.61
CA ASP A 18 9.12 -0.92 6.36
C ASP A 18 9.70 -1.60 5.10
N ILE A 19 9.95 -0.85 4.02
CA ILE A 19 10.62 -1.37 2.81
C ILE A 19 12.02 -1.89 3.14
N GLU A 20 12.80 -1.15 3.93
CA GLU A 20 14.15 -1.57 4.38
C GLU A 20 14.09 -2.86 5.20
N VAL A 21 13.16 -2.95 6.16
CA VAL A 21 12.95 -4.15 6.97
C VAL A 21 12.53 -5.34 6.11
N MET A 22 11.60 -5.14 5.17
CA MET A 22 11.15 -6.20 4.26
C MET A 22 12.30 -6.71 3.38
N ARG A 23 13.15 -5.81 2.87
CA ARG A 23 14.35 -6.20 2.11
C ARG A 23 15.35 -6.94 2.98
N GLY A 24 15.61 -6.47 4.19
CA GLY A 24 16.50 -7.16 5.15
C GLY A 24 16.01 -8.57 5.50
N ARG A 25 14.69 -8.78 5.52
CA ARG A 25 14.04 -10.09 5.70
C ARG A 25 13.87 -10.89 4.41
N GLN A 26 14.38 -10.41 3.29
CA GLN A 26 14.26 -11.04 1.96
C GLN A 26 12.81 -11.24 1.48
N LEU A 27 11.85 -10.47 2.00
CA LEU A 27 10.44 -10.50 1.59
C LEU A 27 10.16 -9.61 0.37
N LEU A 28 11.09 -8.71 0.05
CA LEU A 28 11.01 -7.75 -1.05
C LEU A 28 12.33 -7.79 -1.84
N PRO A 29 12.30 -7.88 -3.17
CA PRO A 29 13.52 -7.90 -3.96
C PRO A 29 14.29 -6.57 -3.88
N GLY A 30 15.50 -6.56 -4.44
CA GLY A 30 16.25 -5.31 -4.60
C GLY A 30 15.49 -4.28 -5.44
N PRO A 31 15.89 -2.99 -5.42
CA PRO A 31 15.18 -1.91 -6.09
C PRO A 31 14.81 -2.17 -7.56
N SER A 32 15.72 -2.79 -8.33
CA SER A 32 15.49 -3.12 -9.74
C SER A 32 14.44 -4.22 -9.99
N GLY A 33 14.04 -4.96 -8.95
CA GLY A 33 13.01 -5.98 -9.00
C GLY A 33 11.61 -5.48 -8.61
N CYS A 34 11.47 -4.18 -8.33
CA CYS A 34 10.24 -3.55 -7.92
C CYS A 34 9.83 -2.44 -8.91
N ASN A 35 8.53 -2.28 -9.13
CA ASN A 35 7.98 -1.22 -9.97
C ASN A 35 6.85 -0.51 -9.23
N PHE A 36 6.81 0.82 -9.29
CA PHE A 36 5.65 1.56 -8.80
C PHE A 36 4.51 1.46 -9.82
N PHE A 37 3.30 1.16 -9.34
CA PHE A 37 2.13 0.97 -10.19
C PHE A 37 1.33 2.25 -10.37
N TYR A 38 1.06 2.59 -11.63
CA TYR A 38 0.37 3.81 -12.03
C TYR A 38 -0.97 3.47 -12.72
N PRO A 39 -2.11 3.84 -12.12
CA PRO A 39 -3.41 3.61 -12.71
C PRO A 39 -3.61 4.31 -14.08
N ASP A 40 -3.05 5.51 -14.28
CA ASP A 40 -3.27 6.31 -15.51
C ASP A 40 -2.63 5.74 -16.78
N LEU A 41 -1.73 4.75 -16.67
CA LEU A 41 -0.99 4.21 -17.80
C LEU A 41 -1.71 3.08 -18.56
N VAL A 42 -2.93 2.67 -18.15
CA VAL A 42 -3.68 1.57 -18.80
C VAL A 42 -3.91 1.77 -20.30
N ARG A 43 -3.82 3.01 -20.82
CA ARG A 43 -3.93 3.32 -22.26
C ARG A 43 -2.61 3.53 -23.01
N LYS A 44 -1.46 3.64 -22.32
CA LYS A 44 -0.16 3.63 -23.00
C LYS A 44 0.32 2.18 -23.02
N LYS A 45 0.74 1.68 -24.18
CA LYS A 45 1.47 0.40 -24.28
C LYS A 45 2.44 0.35 -23.11
N VAL A 46 2.32 -0.69 -22.28
CA VAL A 46 3.30 -1.04 -21.25
C VAL A 46 4.67 -0.92 -21.91
N SER A 47 5.37 0.19 -21.67
CA SER A 47 6.77 0.22 -22.04
C SER A 47 7.38 -0.84 -21.16
N SER A 48 8.15 -1.72 -21.77
CA SER A 48 8.94 -2.76 -21.11
C SER A 48 10.02 -2.18 -20.18
N GLU A 49 9.88 -0.93 -19.76
CA GLU A 49 10.78 -0.24 -18.84
C GLU A 49 10.44 -0.71 -17.43
N SER A 50 10.99 -1.86 -17.10
CA SER A 50 11.23 -2.24 -15.71
C SER A 50 11.97 -1.09 -15.02
N ASN A 51 11.46 -0.68 -13.85
CA ASN A 51 11.95 0.33 -12.92
C ASN A 51 11.30 1.72 -13.04
N THR A 52 9.97 1.78 -12.97
CA THR A 52 9.24 3.04 -12.81
C THR A 52 9.45 3.61 -11.40
N ALA A 53 10.14 4.75 -11.30
CA ALA A 53 10.31 5.50 -10.05
C ALA A 53 8.99 6.09 -9.57
N ALA A 54 8.83 6.32 -8.26
CA ALA A 54 7.66 6.93 -7.63
C ALA A 54 7.44 8.39 -8.07
N THR A 55 6.22 8.77 -8.49
CA THR A 55 5.86 10.18 -8.70
C THR A 55 5.36 10.83 -7.42
N ILE A 56 5.45 12.17 -7.34
CA ILE A 56 4.98 12.93 -6.18
C ILE A 56 3.48 12.72 -5.96
N GLU A 57 2.69 12.66 -7.03
CA GLU A 57 1.25 12.41 -6.98
C GLU A 57 0.94 11.07 -6.31
N MET A 58 1.72 10.02 -6.62
CA MET A 58 1.56 8.72 -5.99
C MET A 58 2.02 8.73 -4.52
N LEU A 59 3.16 9.36 -4.22
CA LEU A 59 3.67 9.48 -2.85
C LEU A 59 2.70 10.21 -1.92
N LEU A 60 1.97 11.20 -2.45
CA LEU A 60 1.02 12.01 -1.70
C LEU A 60 -0.42 11.51 -1.80
N GLY A 61 -0.68 10.51 -2.65
CA GLY A 61 -1.98 9.90 -2.86
C GLY A 61 -2.51 9.15 -1.63
N PRO A 62 -3.75 8.62 -1.72
CA PRO A 62 -4.37 7.88 -0.61
C PRO A 62 -3.68 6.54 -0.31
N TRP A 63 -2.92 6.01 -1.27
CA TRP A 63 -2.05 4.85 -1.10
C TRP A 63 -0.91 4.85 -2.12
N GLN A 64 0.23 4.27 -1.73
CA GLN A 64 1.33 3.95 -2.63
C GLN A 64 1.28 2.48 -3.05
N VAL A 65 1.61 2.18 -4.30
CA VAL A 65 1.49 0.82 -4.85
C VAL A 65 2.81 0.37 -5.45
N LEU A 66 3.31 -0.77 -4.97
CA LEU A 66 4.52 -1.42 -5.44
C LEU A 66 4.19 -2.81 -5.99
N GLN A 67 4.61 -3.08 -7.21
CA GLN A 67 4.52 -4.40 -7.84
C GLN A 67 5.89 -5.05 -7.89
N PHE A 68 5.94 -6.34 -7.54
CA PHE A 68 7.16 -7.11 -7.59
C PHE A 68 6.86 -8.59 -7.80
N ARG A 69 7.86 -9.34 -8.26
CA ARG A 69 7.80 -10.80 -8.29
C ARG A 69 8.62 -11.36 -7.15
N HIS A 70 8.03 -12.31 -6.44
CA HIS A 70 8.69 -13.08 -5.39
C HIS A 70 8.20 -14.53 -5.49
N ASP A 71 9.12 -15.49 -5.51
CA ASP A 71 8.81 -16.92 -5.72
C ASP A 71 7.93 -17.20 -6.96
N ASN A 72 8.23 -16.54 -8.08
CA ASN A 72 7.44 -16.58 -9.33
C ASN A 72 5.98 -16.13 -9.22
N LYS A 73 5.58 -15.52 -8.09
CA LYS A 73 4.26 -14.93 -7.89
C LYS A 73 4.31 -13.43 -8.08
N LEU A 74 3.34 -12.88 -8.79
CA LEU A 74 3.14 -11.43 -8.89
C LEU A 74 2.46 -10.93 -7.61
N LYS A 75 3.20 -10.18 -6.81
CA LYS A 75 2.71 -9.56 -5.58
C LYS A 75 2.51 -8.06 -5.78
N VAL A 76 1.48 -7.52 -5.16
CA VAL A 76 1.19 -6.09 -5.13
C VAL A 76 1.13 -5.65 -3.68
N LEU A 77 1.98 -4.70 -3.31
CA LEU A 77 2.05 -4.10 -1.99
C LEU A 77 1.46 -2.70 -2.01
N PHE A 78 0.45 -2.48 -1.20
CA PHE A 78 -0.17 -1.19 -0.94
C PHE A 78 0.29 -0.67 0.42
N TYR A 79 0.72 0.59 0.47
CA TYR A 79 0.82 1.34 1.71
C TYR A 79 -0.35 2.31 1.81
N TYR A 80 -1.36 1.95 2.59
CA TYR A 80 -2.59 2.72 2.73
C TYR A 80 -2.39 3.88 3.70
N LYS A 81 -2.56 5.12 3.22
CA LYS A 81 -2.19 6.33 3.97
C LYS A 81 -3.19 6.69 5.07
N ASN A 82 -4.47 6.46 4.80
CA ASN A 82 -5.54 6.77 5.75
C ASN A 82 -5.58 5.77 6.91
N ARG A 83 -6.29 6.14 7.98
CA ARG A 83 -6.33 5.37 9.22
C ARG A 83 -7.27 4.17 9.18
N GLY A 84 -8.18 4.08 8.22
CA GLY A 84 -9.18 3.00 8.17
C GLY A 84 -10.36 3.20 9.11
N ASP A 85 -10.76 4.46 9.34
CA ASP A 85 -11.81 4.79 10.31
C ASP A 85 -13.22 4.46 9.77
N TYR A 86 -13.37 4.27 8.46
CA TYR A 86 -14.65 4.02 7.81
C TYR A 86 -14.63 2.72 6.99
N THR A 87 -15.79 2.06 6.85
CA THR A 87 -15.92 0.90 5.96
C THR A 87 -15.93 1.31 4.49
N ASP A 88 -16.60 2.43 4.17
CA ASP A 88 -16.81 2.90 2.79
C ASP A 88 -15.49 3.19 2.05
N GLU A 89 -14.47 3.70 2.75
CA GLU A 89 -13.14 3.94 2.14
C GLU A 89 -12.52 2.65 1.58
N PHE A 90 -12.80 1.51 2.22
CA PHE A 90 -12.32 0.22 1.77
C PHE A 90 -13.16 -0.35 0.64
N LEU A 91 -14.46 -0.04 0.56
CA LEU A 91 -15.26 -0.38 -0.61
C LEU A 91 -14.70 0.32 -1.86
N TYR A 92 -14.41 1.63 -1.76
CA TYR A 92 -13.75 2.37 -2.85
C TYR A 92 -12.38 1.81 -3.20
N PHE A 93 -11.60 1.37 -2.20
CA PHE A 93 -10.33 0.70 -2.44
C PHE A 93 -10.49 -0.63 -3.19
N ILE A 94 -11.48 -1.45 -2.82
CA ILE A 94 -11.74 -2.72 -3.51
C ILE A 94 -12.22 -2.48 -4.94
N ASP A 95 -13.06 -1.48 -5.18
CA ASP A 95 -13.45 -1.05 -6.53
C ASP A 95 -12.23 -0.65 -7.36
N TYR A 96 -11.30 0.12 -6.78
CA TYR A 96 -10.02 0.44 -7.42
C TYR A 96 -9.25 -0.85 -7.81
N LEU A 97 -9.15 -1.84 -6.91
CA LEU A 97 -8.48 -3.10 -7.24
C LEU A 97 -9.18 -3.84 -8.40
N ALA A 98 -10.51 -3.78 -8.47
CA ALA A 98 -11.30 -4.41 -9.52
C ALA A 98 -11.13 -3.70 -10.87
N ASP A 99 -11.23 -2.37 -10.89
CA ASP A 99 -11.12 -1.52 -12.08
C ASP A 99 -9.76 -1.69 -12.77
N TYR A 100 -8.69 -1.77 -11.98
CA TYR A 100 -7.32 -1.98 -12.47
C TYR A 100 -6.94 -3.45 -12.65
N GLN A 101 -7.91 -4.36 -12.58
CA GLN A 101 -7.75 -5.80 -12.74
C GLN A 101 -6.72 -6.44 -11.80
N LEU A 102 -6.44 -5.81 -10.66
CA LEU A 102 -5.44 -6.30 -9.71
C LEU A 102 -5.92 -7.58 -9.02
N LEU A 103 -7.23 -7.71 -8.78
CA LEU A 103 -7.84 -8.93 -8.23
C LEU A 103 -7.65 -10.16 -9.14
N GLN A 104 -7.57 -9.93 -10.45
CA GLN A 104 -7.41 -10.95 -11.48
C GLN A 104 -5.93 -11.29 -11.66
N ASN A 105 -5.08 -10.28 -11.78
CA ASN A 105 -3.70 -10.42 -12.22
C ASN A 105 -2.70 -10.69 -11.10
N ALA A 106 -2.95 -10.17 -9.89
CA ALA A 106 -2.09 -10.42 -8.75
C ALA A 106 -2.32 -11.82 -8.17
N ASP A 107 -1.25 -12.47 -7.73
CA ASP A 107 -1.32 -13.69 -6.93
C ASP A 107 -1.59 -13.35 -5.45
N GLU A 108 -1.09 -12.22 -4.99
CA GLU A 108 -1.22 -11.74 -3.61
C GLU A 108 -1.25 -10.21 -3.58
N ILE A 109 -2.18 -9.63 -2.80
CA ILE A 109 -2.31 -8.19 -2.59
C ILE A 109 -2.10 -7.93 -1.11
N LEU A 110 -0.94 -7.41 -0.73
CA LEU A 110 -0.63 -7.04 0.64
C LEU A 110 -0.98 -5.57 0.87
N VAL A 111 -1.80 -5.28 1.86
CA VAL A 111 -2.22 -3.92 2.22
C VAL A 111 -1.71 -3.61 3.61
N LYS A 112 -0.69 -2.75 3.65
CA LYS A 112 -0.03 -2.28 4.86
C LYS A 112 -0.62 -0.96 5.31
N PHE A 113 -0.83 -0.83 6.62
CA PHE A 113 -1.43 0.35 7.24
C PHE A 113 -0.46 1.03 8.22
N PRO A 114 0.36 2.01 7.75
CA PRO A 114 1.23 2.83 8.58
C PRO A 114 0.55 3.56 9.74
N ASN A 115 -0.70 3.98 9.59
CA ASN A 115 -1.42 4.79 10.58
C ASN A 115 -2.76 4.19 10.97
N ALA A 116 -2.86 2.86 11.01
CA ALA A 116 -4.10 2.15 11.31
C ALA A 116 -4.74 2.62 12.63
N SER A 117 -6.03 2.93 12.62
CA SER A 117 -6.80 3.12 13.85
C SER A 117 -7.18 1.78 14.49
N GLN A 118 -7.74 1.84 15.70
CA GLN A 118 -8.19 0.65 16.41
C GLN A 118 -9.31 -0.10 15.65
N SER A 119 -10.11 0.64 14.87
CA SER A 119 -11.22 0.08 14.08
C SER A 119 -10.79 -0.40 12.69
N CYS A 120 -9.57 -0.08 12.25
CA CYS A 120 -9.08 -0.31 10.89
C CYS A 120 -9.27 -1.75 10.42
N ALA A 121 -8.78 -2.72 11.18
CA ALA A 121 -8.89 -4.14 10.83
C ALA A 121 -10.35 -4.61 10.72
N GLY A 122 -11.22 -4.18 11.65
CA GLY A 122 -12.64 -4.54 11.64
C GLY A 122 -13.39 -3.92 10.47
N ASN A 123 -13.12 -2.65 10.19
CA ASN A 123 -13.69 -1.94 9.04
C ASN A 123 -13.23 -2.56 7.71
N PHE A 124 -11.95 -2.93 7.60
CA PHE A 124 -11.40 -3.58 6.42
C PHE A 124 -12.05 -4.94 6.16
N GLN A 125 -12.14 -5.77 7.19
CA GLN A 125 -12.80 -7.07 7.10
C GLN A 125 -14.28 -6.94 6.71
N LYS A 126 -15.00 -6.00 7.33
CA LYS A 126 -16.40 -5.72 7.02
C LYS A 126 -16.58 -5.31 5.56
N ALA A 127 -15.69 -4.48 5.01
CA ALA A 127 -15.75 -4.07 3.61
C ALA A 127 -15.53 -5.26 2.66
N ILE A 128 -14.59 -6.15 2.95
CA ILE A 128 -14.38 -7.39 2.18
C ILE A 128 -15.66 -8.25 2.17
N GLU A 129 -16.31 -8.40 3.31
CA GLU A 129 -17.55 -9.18 3.45
C GLU A 129 -18.74 -8.52 2.72
N GLU A 130 -18.86 -7.21 2.80
CA GLU A 130 -19.89 -6.44 2.08
C GLU A 130 -19.69 -6.52 0.58
N TYR A 131 -18.45 -6.34 0.10
CA TYR A 131 -18.10 -6.45 -1.31
C TYR A 131 -18.35 -7.86 -1.85
N ALA A 132 -18.07 -8.89 -1.07
CA ALA A 132 -18.32 -10.29 -1.45
C ALA A 132 -19.80 -10.61 -1.66
N LYS A 133 -20.72 -9.84 -1.06
CA LYS A 133 -22.17 -10.02 -1.22
C LYS A 133 -22.71 -9.45 -2.53
N ILE A 134 -21.92 -8.65 -3.26
CA ILE A 134 -22.32 -8.11 -4.55
C ILE A 134 -22.54 -9.28 -5.52
N GLN A 135 -23.80 -9.47 -5.91
CA GLN A 135 -24.21 -10.55 -6.81
C GLN A 135 -23.76 -10.26 -8.25
N GLY A 136 -23.37 -11.29 -8.99
CA GLY A 136 -23.12 -11.21 -10.44
C GLY A 136 -21.66 -11.43 -10.88
N VAL A 137 -20.70 -11.49 -9.95
CA VAL A 137 -19.28 -11.75 -10.30
C VAL A 137 -18.86 -13.14 -9.85
N GLN A 138 -18.78 -14.10 -10.78
CA GLN A 138 -18.31 -15.45 -10.48
C GLN A 138 -16.87 -15.42 -9.94
N GLY A 139 -16.65 -16.14 -8.83
CA GLY A 139 -15.32 -16.29 -8.23
C GLY A 139 -14.80 -15.06 -7.48
N LEU A 140 -15.63 -14.02 -7.26
CA LEU A 140 -15.22 -12.81 -6.55
C LEU A 140 -14.67 -13.11 -5.14
N GLY A 141 -15.36 -13.93 -4.35
CA GLY A 141 -14.90 -14.31 -3.00
C GLY A 141 -13.47 -14.86 -3.00
N LYS A 142 -13.16 -15.80 -3.90
CA LYS A 142 -11.79 -16.36 -4.04
C LYS A 142 -10.76 -15.32 -4.46
N ARG A 143 -11.14 -14.31 -5.24
CA ARG A 143 -10.24 -13.22 -5.63
C ARG A 143 -9.98 -12.27 -4.45
N LEU A 144 -11.00 -12.00 -3.63
CA LEU A 144 -10.88 -11.19 -2.42
C LEU A 144 -9.98 -11.84 -1.36
N GLU A 145 -9.94 -13.17 -1.28
CA GLU A 145 -9.03 -13.91 -0.37
C GLU A 145 -7.54 -13.61 -0.60
N LYS A 146 -7.17 -13.09 -1.79
CA LYS A 146 -5.80 -12.67 -2.10
C LYS A 146 -5.38 -11.40 -1.35
N ILE A 147 -6.33 -10.63 -0.85
CA ILE A 147 -6.08 -9.36 -0.16
C ILE A 147 -5.74 -9.66 1.31
N LYS A 148 -4.56 -9.21 1.75
CA LYS A 148 -4.02 -9.43 3.09
C LYS A 148 -3.84 -8.10 3.82
N TYR A 149 -4.43 -7.99 5.00
CA TYR A 149 -4.27 -6.86 5.89
C TYR A 149 -3.01 -7.02 6.75
N GLU A 150 -2.22 -5.95 6.90
CA GLU A 150 -1.11 -5.89 7.85
C GLU A 150 -0.99 -4.48 8.45
N SER A 151 -0.93 -4.37 9.77
CA SER A 151 -0.58 -3.10 10.42
C SER A 151 0.94 -2.94 10.48
N VAL A 152 1.44 -1.74 10.17
CA VAL A 152 2.86 -1.44 10.30
C VAL A 152 3.11 -0.91 11.72
N THR A 153 4.09 -1.49 12.41
CA THR A 153 4.47 -0.99 13.74
C THR A 153 5.36 0.23 13.56
N ASN A 154 4.85 1.42 13.88
CA ASN A 154 5.66 2.64 13.88
C ASN A 154 6.63 2.64 15.07
N ILE A 155 7.93 2.67 14.78
CA ILE A 155 8.93 3.11 15.75
C ILE A 155 8.92 4.64 15.69
N VAL A 156 8.17 5.27 16.59
CA VAL A 156 8.22 6.73 16.75
C VAL A 156 9.57 7.06 17.41
N THR A 157 10.57 7.46 16.61
CA THR A 157 11.76 8.14 17.14
C THR A 157 11.27 9.42 17.82
N ARG A 158 11.20 9.40 19.15
CA ARG A 158 11.02 10.62 19.94
C ARG A 158 12.35 11.35 19.89
N PHE A 159 12.43 12.40 19.07
CA PHE A 159 13.49 13.39 19.22
C PHE A 159 13.18 14.13 20.52
N SER A 160 13.99 13.90 21.55
CA SER A 160 13.95 14.69 22.78
C SER A 160 14.69 15.98 22.50
N GLU A 161 14.07 17.14 22.80
CA GLU A 161 14.72 18.46 22.69
C GLU A 161 16.02 18.55 23.53
N LEU A 162 16.24 17.62 24.47
CA LEU A 162 17.48 17.49 25.24
C LEU A 162 18.71 17.15 24.38
N GLU A 163 18.57 16.45 23.25
CA GLU A 163 19.73 16.12 22.39
C GLU A 163 20.20 17.31 21.54
N ILE A 164 19.35 18.31 21.31
CA ILE A 164 19.69 19.50 20.51
C ILE A 164 20.46 20.53 21.36
N GLY A 165 20.48 20.38 22.70
CA GLY A 165 21.16 21.28 23.64
C GLY A 165 22.59 20.86 24.01
N MET A 166 23.19 19.88 23.34
CA MET A 166 24.53 19.35 23.68
C MET A 166 25.61 19.61 22.60
N GLU A 167 25.34 20.48 21.62
CA GLU A 167 26.31 20.87 20.57
C GLU A 167 26.86 22.31 20.70
N ASP A 168 26.79 22.94 21.89
CA ASP A 168 27.57 24.15 22.21
C ASP A 168 28.61 23.90 23.31
#